data_AF-A0A543CWB7-F1
#
_entry.id   AF-A0A543CWB7-F1
#
_cell.length_a   1.000
_cell.length_b   1.000
_cell.length_c   1.000
_cell.angle_alpha   90.00
_cell.angle_beta   90.00
_cell.angle_gamma   90.00
#
_symmetry.space_group_name_H-M   'P 1'
#
loop_
_entity.id
_entity.type
_entity.pdbx_description
1 polymer ?
#
loop_
_entity_poly.entity_id
_entity_poly.type
_entity_poly.pdbx_seq_one_letter_code
_entity_poly.pdbx_strand_id
1 'polypeptide(L)'
;MTRILAVTVTALIASWNAADALTPSTVLLAAAALAVAGLVILAARRPAASVAPGVPAGHASLRERAGRTVFIRLRDPDAAGRPRPRAPSALARAAHA
;
A
#
# COMPACT_ATOMS: atom_id res chain seq x y z
N MET A 1 32.18 17.97 29.32
CA MET A 1 31.48 19.27 29.41
C MET A 1 32.02 20.28 28.40
N THR A 2 33.33 20.57 28.39
CA THR A 2 34.00 21.45 27.40
C THR A 2 33.88 21.01 25.94
N ARG A 3 33.92 19.70 25.65
CA ARG A 3 33.73 19.20 24.27
C ARG A 3 32.30 19.40 23.75
N ILE A 4 31.30 19.20 24.60
CA ILE A 4 29.89 19.41 24.25
C ILE A 4 29.67 20.92 24.04
N LEU A 5 30.18 21.75 24.94
CA LEU A 5 30.15 23.22 24.82
C LEU A 5 30.79 23.68 23.50
N ALA A 6 31.98 23.16 23.16
CA ALA A 6 32.67 23.50 21.93
C ALA A 6 31.86 23.12 20.68
N VAL A 7 31.31 21.90 20.64
CA VAL A 7 30.44 21.46 19.53
C VAL A 7 29.20 22.34 19.41
N THR A 8 28.55 22.69 20.52
CA THR A 8 27.36 23.55 20.49
C THR A 8 27.68 24.97 20.03
N VAL A 9 28.82 25.53 20.44
CA VAL A 9 29.25 26.87 20.04
C VAL A 9 29.63 26.89 18.56
N THR A 10 30.36 25.89 18.07
CA THR A 10 30.69 25.76 16.65
C THR A 10 29.44 25.59 15.80
N ALA A 11 28.47 24.77 16.24
CA ALA A 11 27.20 24.60 15.54
C ALA A 11 26.37 25.89 15.51
N LEU A 12 26.35 26.66 16.61
CA LEU A 12 25.66 27.95 16.69
C LEU A 12 26.27 28.99 15.73
N ILE A 13 27.61 29.08 15.70
CA ILE A 13 28.32 29.98 14.79
C ILE A 13 28.08 29.57 13.33
N ALA A 14 28.15 28.27 13.00
CA ALA A 14 27.88 27.79 11.65
C ALA A 14 26.43 28.10 11.21
N SER A 15 25.46 27.93 12.11
CA SER A 15 24.05 28.30 11.85
C SER A 15 23.86 29.79 11.63
N TRP A 16 24.58 30.64 12.39
CA TRP A 16 24.51 32.10 12.25
C TRP A 16 25.07 32.56 10.90
N ASN A 17 26.19 32.01 10.46
CA ASN A 17 26.78 32.32 9.16
C ASN A 17 25.95 31.77 7.98
N ALA A 18 25.24 30.66 8.18
CA ALA A 18 24.33 30.13 7.18
C ALA A 18 23.10 31.03 6.96
N ALA A 19 22.69 31.81 7.97
CA ALA A 19 21.54 32.72 7.88
C ALA A 19 21.73 33.83 6.83
N ASP A 20 22.95 34.33 6.67
CA ASP A 20 23.29 35.34 5.65
C ASP A 20 23.38 34.75 4.24
N ALA A 21 23.52 33.43 4.13
CA ALA A 21 23.59 32.68 2.87
C ALA A 21 22.24 32.06 2.44
N LEU A 22 21.14 32.35 3.16
CA LEU A 22 19.81 31.83 2.86
C LEU A 22 19.25 32.47 1.58
N THR A 23 19.64 31.89 0.45
CA THR A 23 19.00 32.12 -0.83
C THR A 23 17.69 31.33 -0.92
N PRO A 24 16.68 31.80 -1.68
CA PRO A 24 15.42 31.05 -1.84
C PRO A 24 15.64 29.61 -2.34
N SER A 25 16.68 29.36 -3.14
CA SER A 25 17.07 28.01 -3.58
C SER A 25 17.56 27.12 -2.42
N THR A 26 18.39 27.65 -1.51
CA THR A 26 18.84 26.89 -0.33
C THR A 26 17.70 26.56 0.63
N VAL A 27 16.73 27.47 0.81
CA VAL A 27 15.53 27.24 1.63
C VAL A 27 14.67 26.12 1.02
N LEU A 28 14.45 26.14 -0.29
CA LEU A 28 13.72 25.09 -1.00
C LEU A 28 14.43 23.73 -0.89
N LEU A 29 15.75 23.71 -1.01
CA LEU A 29 16.54 22.48 -0.89
C LEU A 29 16.49 21.90 0.54
N ALA A 30 16.58 22.74 1.56
CA ALA A 30 16.44 22.34 2.96
C ALA A 30 15.02 21.80 3.25
N ALA A 31 13.98 22.47 2.74
CA ALA A 31 12.60 22.00 2.88
C ALA A 31 12.38 20.65 2.19
N ALA A 32 12.93 20.46 0.99
CA ALA A 32 12.87 19.19 0.27
C ALA A 32 13.59 18.07 1.04
N ALA A 33 14.78 18.34 1.58
CA ALA A 33 15.53 17.39 2.40
C ALA A 33 14.74 16.98 3.66
N LEU A 34 14.12 17.93 4.35
CA LEU A 34 13.26 17.66 5.52
C LEU A 34 12.02 16.84 5.13
N ALA A 35 11.38 17.13 4.00
CA ALA A 35 10.25 16.36 3.51
C ALA A 35 10.63 14.91 3.21
N VAL A 36 11.78 14.68 2.55
CA VAL A 36 12.31 13.34 2.28
C VAL A 36 12.65 12.61 3.58
N ALA A 37 13.32 13.27 4.52
CA ALA A 37 13.63 12.69 5.82
C ALA A 37 12.34 12.30 6.58
N GLY A 38 11.32 13.15 6.56
CA GLY A 38 10.00 12.87 7.13
C GLY A 38 9.33 11.66 6.47
N LEU A 39 9.39 11.54 5.15
CA LEU A 39 8.87 10.38 4.42
C LEU A 39 9.63 9.10 4.76
N VAL A 40 10.95 9.14 4.88
CA VAL A 40 11.76 7.99 5.27
C VAL A 40 11.42 7.54 6.69
N ILE A 41 11.29 8.48 7.63
CA ILE A 41 10.87 8.17 9.00
C ILE A 41 9.46 7.58 8.99
N LEU A 42 8.52 8.17 8.25
CA LEU A 42 7.16 7.66 8.15
C LEU A 42 7.14 6.25 7.54
N ALA A 43 7.93 5.99 6.50
CA ALA A 43 8.07 4.68 5.87
C ALA A 43 8.69 3.65 6.83
N ALA A 44 9.71 4.03 7.59
CA ALA A 44 10.34 3.18 8.61
C ALA A 44 9.42 2.92 9.82
N ARG A 45 8.49 3.83 10.10
CA ARG A 45 7.50 3.73 11.17
C ARG A 45 6.22 3.04 10.75
N ARG A 46 5.98 2.81 9.45
CA ARG A 46 4.87 1.97 9.02
C ARG A 46 5.12 0.60 9.66
N PRO A 47 4.25 0.14 10.57
CA PRO A 47 4.31 -1.26 10.96
C PRO A 47 4.28 -2.03 9.66
N ALA A 48 5.21 -2.98 9.46
CA ALA A 48 5.07 -3.94 8.40
C ALA A 48 3.62 -4.40 8.51
N ALA A 49 2.79 -4.04 7.51
CA ALA A 49 1.44 -4.53 7.46
C ALA A 49 1.66 -6.02 7.50
N SER A 50 1.39 -6.63 8.66
CA SER A 50 1.58 -8.04 8.85
C SER A 50 0.57 -8.62 7.90
N VAL A 51 1.02 -8.92 6.68
CA VAL A 51 0.39 -9.90 5.83
C VAL A 51 0.48 -11.12 6.71
N ALA A 52 -0.59 -11.33 7.49
CA ALA A 52 -0.68 -12.47 8.35
C ALA A 52 -0.32 -13.66 7.45
N PRO A 53 0.67 -14.48 7.82
CA PRO A 53 1.08 -15.60 6.98
C PRO A 53 -0.15 -16.50 6.81
N GLY A 54 -0.86 -16.35 5.69
CA GLY A 54 -2.17 -16.95 5.46
C GLY A 54 -3.25 -16.06 4.84
N VAL A 55 -3.08 -14.74 4.70
CA VAL A 55 -4.01 -13.91 3.90
C VAL A 55 -3.38 -13.67 2.53
N PRO A 56 -3.69 -14.48 1.50
CA PRO A 56 -3.25 -14.19 0.14
C PRO A 56 -3.90 -12.87 -0.30
N ALA A 57 -3.09 -11.82 -0.36
CA ALA A 57 -3.44 -10.61 -1.08
C ALA A 57 -3.76 -11.01 -2.54
N GLY A 58 -5.00 -10.78 -2.96
CA GLY A 58 -5.37 -10.73 -4.37
C GLY A 58 -6.12 -11.93 -4.96
N HIS A 59 -5.98 -13.16 -4.44
CA HIS A 59 -6.50 -14.34 -5.15
C HIS A 59 -7.09 -15.42 -4.24
N ALA A 60 -7.98 -15.05 -3.31
CA ALA A 60 -8.85 -16.04 -2.68
C ALA A 60 -9.58 -16.81 -3.80
N SER A 61 -9.43 -18.13 -3.83
CA SER A 61 -10.12 -18.99 -4.81
C SER A 61 -11.61 -18.67 -4.79
N LEU A 62 -12.30 -18.76 -5.93
CA LEU A 62 -13.74 -18.51 -5.99
C LEU A 62 -14.50 -19.29 -4.90
N ARG A 63 -14.00 -20.48 -4.54
CA ARG A 63 -14.52 -21.31 -3.45
C ARG A 63 -14.41 -20.66 -2.07
N GLU A 64 -13.28 -20.01 -1.78
CA GLU A 64 -13.08 -19.29 -0.52
C GLU A 64 -13.89 -17.99 -0.46
N ARG A 65 -14.08 -17.31 -1.60
CA ARG A 65 -14.94 -16.13 -1.70
C ARG A 65 -16.42 -16.47 -1.58
N ALA A 66 -16.84 -17.60 -2.16
CA ALA A 66 -18.20 -18.12 -2.11
C ALA A 66 -18.71 -18.33 -0.67
N GLY A 67 -17.86 -18.83 0.24
CA GLY A 67 -18.24 -18.99 1.66
C GLY A 67 -18.43 -17.67 2.42
N ARG A 68 -17.95 -16.54 1.87
CA ARG A 68 -18.03 -15.21 2.50
C ARG A 68 -19.15 -14.34 1.93
N THR A 69 -19.72 -14.68 0.78
CA THR A 69 -20.86 -13.96 0.20
C THR A 69 -22.18 -14.47 0.77
N VAL A 70 -23.02 -13.57 1.30
CA VAL A 70 -24.42 -13.88 1.59
C VAL A 70 -25.12 -14.09 0.25
N PHE A 71 -25.27 -15.34 -0.18
CA PHE A 71 -25.95 -15.68 -1.43
C PHE A 71 -27.39 -15.15 -1.37
N ILE A 72 -27.78 -14.34 -2.36
CA ILE A 72 -29.20 -14.21 -2.70
C ILE A 72 -29.65 -15.62 -3.07
N ARG A 73 -30.71 -16.14 -2.44
CA ARG A 73 -31.25 -17.46 -2.79
C ARG A 73 -31.56 -17.46 -4.28
N LEU A 74 -30.71 -18.15 -5.05
CA LEU A 74 -30.89 -18.32 -6.48
C LEU A 74 -32.27 -18.95 -6.67
N ARG A 75 -33.14 -18.21 -7.38
CA ARG A 75 -34.45 -18.70 -7.78
C ARG A 75 -34.23 -19.99 -8.55
N ASP A 76 -34.93 -21.05 -8.14
CA ASP A 76 -34.78 -22.40 -8.66
C ASP A 76 -34.59 -22.36 -10.20
N PRO A 77 -33.38 -22.69 -10.70
CA PRO A 77 -33.11 -22.67 -12.13
C PRO A 77 -33.95 -23.69 -12.89
N ASP A 78 -34.53 -24.67 -12.19
CA ASP A 78 -35.42 -25.69 -12.72
C ASP A 78 -36.92 -25.35 -12.56
N ALA A 79 -37.25 -24.15 -12.09
CA ALA A 79 -38.64 -23.70 -12.01
C ALA A 79 -39.34 -23.81 -13.38
N ALA A 80 -40.49 -24.47 -13.40
CA ALA A 80 -41.28 -24.70 -14.61
C ALA A 80 -41.57 -23.38 -15.34
N GLY A 81 -41.25 -23.34 -16.65
CA GLY A 81 -41.45 -22.16 -17.50
C GLY A 81 -40.18 -21.36 -17.83
N ARG A 82 -39.01 -21.70 -17.27
CA ARG A 82 -37.74 -21.17 -17.76
C ARG A 82 -37.04 -22.16 -18.69
N PRO A 83 -36.58 -21.72 -19.88
CA PRO A 83 -35.65 -22.49 -20.68
C PRO A 83 -34.41 -22.80 -19.85
N ARG A 84 -34.10 -24.09 -19.63
CA ARG A 84 -32.90 -24.49 -18.91
C ARG A 84 -31.67 -23.88 -19.60
N PRO A 85 -30.75 -23.23 -18.87
CA PRO A 85 -29.44 -22.93 -19.40
C PRO A 85 -28.82 -24.26 -19.86
N ARG A 86 -28.62 -24.42 -21.16
CA ARG A 86 -28.04 -25.65 -21.71
C ARG A 86 -26.63 -25.74 -21.15
N ALA A 87 -26.30 -26.88 -20.52
CA ALA A 87 -24.93 -27.17 -20.13
C ALA A 87 -24.00 -26.92 -21.34
N PRO A 88 -22.74 -26.51 -21.11
CA PRO A 88 -21.77 -26.38 -22.20
C PRO A 88 -21.84 -27.63 -23.08
N SER A 89 -22.16 -27.45 -24.36
CA SER A 89 -22.26 -28.59 -25.29
C SER A 89 -20.92 -29.31 -25.32
N ALA A 90 -20.91 -30.62 -25.58
CA ALA A 90 -19.67 -31.40 -25.64
C ALA A 90 -18.62 -30.81 -26.61
N LEU A 91 -19.05 -29.99 -27.58
CA LEU A 91 -18.19 -29.17 -28.45
C LEU A 91 -17.27 -28.22 -27.67
N ALA A 92 -17.77 -27.59 -26.60
CA ALA A 92 -16.96 -26.71 -25.74
C ALA A 92 -15.87 -27.49 -24.98
N ARG A 93 -16.07 -28.79 -24.74
CA ARG A 93 -15.07 -29.66 -24.10
C ARG A 93 -13.97 -30.09 -25.08
N ALA A 94 -14.31 -30.29 -26.36
CA ALA A 94 -13.37 -30.67 -27.40
C ALA A 94 -12.46 -29.50 -27.85
N ALA A 95 -12.89 -28.25 -27.71
CA ALA A 95 -12.12 -27.07 -28.12
C ALA A 95 -10.94 -26.72 -27.19
N HIS A 96 -10.86 -27.36 -26.02
CA HIS A 96 -9.80 -27.15 -25.02
C HIS A 96 -8.92 -28.39 -24.79
N ALA A 97 -9.06 -29.42 -25.63
CA ALA A 97 -8.19 -30.59 -25.68
C ALA A 97 -7.25 -30.45 -26.89
#